data_AF-A0A7V8UA29-F1
#
_entry.id   AF-A0A7V8UA29-F1
#
_cell.length_a   1.000
_cell.length_b   1.000
_cell.length_c   1.000
_cell.angle_alpha   90.00
_cell.angle_beta   90.00
_cell.angle_gamma   90.00
#
_symmetry.space_group_name_H-M   'P 1'
#
loop_
_entity.id
_entity.type
_entity.pdbx_description
1 polymer ?
#
loop_
_entity_poly.entity_id
_entity_poly.type
_entity_poly.pdbx_seq_one_letter_code
_entity_poly.pdbx_strand_id
1 'polypeptide(L)'
;MRLLILPAALSAFVALAGCSEGPAPKAEAATTEPDTQVHMDLTVTRAFNAAMTKAGLDEGQRNVVKAMAHQQAVAITCAGFSVNKARFEDEMNIIYYDDKGKMLDVDSEALHLRERQVMMGFGMVFGAQLAIAASDEKAFCEHAEVERNARDAKHLVLDPPTTG
;
A
#
# COMPACT_ATOMS: atom_id res chain seq x y z
N MET A 1 -68.04 11.56 39.75
CA MET A 1 -67.40 12.86 39.43
C MET A 1 -66.79 12.72 38.03
N ARG A 2 -67.58 12.96 36.99
CA ARG A 2 -67.54 14.13 36.08
C ARG A 2 -66.20 14.32 35.35
N LEU A 3 -66.24 14.07 34.03
CA LEU A 3 -65.30 14.51 33.00
C LEU A 3 -64.86 15.97 33.20
N LEU A 4 -63.62 16.26 32.81
CA LEU A 4 -63.31 17.38 31.92
C LEU A 4 -62.14 16.99 31.00
N ILE A 5 -62.33 17.27 29.73
CA ILE A 5 -61.51 16.99 28.56
C ILE A 5 -60.89 18.34 28.11
N LEU A 6 -59.81 18.26 27.29
CA LEU A 6 -59.28 19.25 26.31
C LEU A 6 -58.12 20.20 26.77
N PRO A 7 -57.27 20.70 25.84
CA PRO A 7 -55.90 20.20 25.58
C PRO A 7 -54.83 21.31 25.45
N ALA A 8 -53.55 20.94 25.33
CA ALA A 8 -52.51 21.71 24.61
C ALA A 8 -51.33 20.73 24.38
N ALA A 9 -51.17 20.07 23.25
CA ALA A 9 -50.79 20.57 21.91
C ALA A 9 -49.29 20.98 21.82
N LEU A 10 -48.62 20.36 20.85
CA LEU A 10 -47.39 20.77 20.15
C LEU A 10 -46.08 20.60 20.97
N SER A 11 -45.00 19.96 20.51
CA SER A 11 -44.63 19.43 19.19
C SER A 11 -43.41 18.50 19.32
N ALA A 12 -43.42 17.44 18.52
CA ALA A 12 -42.29 16.89 17.77
C ALA A 12 -40.88 16.87 18.39
N PHE A 13 -40.46 15.70 18.86
CA PHE A 13 -39.09 15.24 18.65
C PHE A 13 -39.10 14.26 17.46
N VAL A 14 -39.16 14.84 16.27
CA VAL A 14 -38.91 14.12 15.01
C VAL A 14 -37.41 13.94 14.87
N ALA A 15 -37.02 12.68 14.70
CA ALA A 15 -35.83 12.17 14.03
C ALA A 15 -34.57 13.09 13.98
N LEU A 16 -33.56 12.75 14.78
CA LEU A 16 -32.16 12.95 14.40
C LEU A 16 -31.79 11.90 13.35
N ALA A 17 -32.37 12.03 12.15
CA ALA A 17 -31.85 11.45 10.91
C ALA A 17 -31.30 12.63 10.11
N GLY A 18 -30.08 13.02 10.44
CA GLY A 18 -29.42 14.19 9.88
C GLY A 18 -27.92 13.98 9.72
N CYS A 19 -27.50 12.75 9.40
CA CYS A 19 -26.26 12.59 8.64
C CYS A 19 -26.65 12.81 7.18
N SER A 20 -26.17 13.92 6.64
CA SER A 20 -26.31 14.33 5.24
C SER A 20 -25.73 13.25 4.30
N GLU A 21 -26.51 12.21 4.01
CA GLU A 21 -26.37 11.38 2.81
C GLU A 21 -26.86 12.20 1.60
N GLY A 22 -26.11 13.25 1.27
CA GLY A 22 -26.02 13.63 -0.13
C GLY A 22 -25.40 12.46 -0.89
N PRO A 23 -25.69 12.28 -2.20
CA PRO A 23 -24.97 11.30 -2.99
C PRO A 23 -23.49 11.57 -2.77
N ALA A 24 -22.75 10.60 -2.22
CA ALA A 24 -21.30 10.65 -2.28
C ALA A 24 -20.99 10.94 -3.75
N PRO A 25 -20.30 12.04 -4.09
CA PRO A 25 -19.91 12.27 -5.46
C PRO A 25 -19.25 10.97 -5.90
N LYS A 26 -19.74 10.38 -7.00
CA LYS A 26 -19.00 9.31 -7.66
C LYS A 26 -17.58 9.85 -7.75
N ALA A 27 -16.66 9.22 -7.04
CA ALA A 27 -15.26 9.48 -7.25
C ALA A 27 -15.04 9.07 -8.71
N GLU A 28 -15.13 10.03 -9.61
CA GLU A 28 -14.55 9.89 -10.94
C GLU A 28 -13.09 9.60 -10.62
N ALA A 29 -12.67 8.36 -10.89
CA ALA A 29 -11.26 8.03 -10.91
C ALA A 29 -10.63 9.11 -11.77
N ALA A 30 -9.82 9.97 -11.15
CA ALA A 30 -9.08 10.97 -11.89
C ALA A 30 -8.32 10.18 -12.95
N THR A 31 -8.61 10.42 -14.22
CA THR A 31 -7.83 9.87 -15.32
C THR A 31 -6.48 10.56 -15.24
N THR A 32 -5.61 10.05 -14.38
CA THR A 32 -4.25 10.55 -14.22
C THR A 32 -3.57 10.33 -15.56
N GLU A 33 -3.29 11.42 -16.28
CA GLU A 33 -2.62 11.32 -17.59
C GLU A 33 -1.30 10.54 -17.43
N PRO A 34 -0.88 9.76 -18.45
CA PRO A 34 0.34 8.97 -18.39
C PRO A 34 1.56 9.78 -17.93
N ASP A 35 1.64 11.05 -18.34
CA ASP A 35 2.70 11.98 -17.91
C ASP A 35 2.69 12.24 -16.39
N THR A 36 1.51 12.36 -15.79
CA THR A 36 1.36 12.56 -14.35
C THR A 36 1.74 11.30 -13.56
N GLN A 37 1.44 10.10 -14.08
CA GLN A 37 1.87 8.84 -13.48
C GLN A 37 3.40 8.70 -13.51
N VAL A 38 4.03 9.03 -14.63
CA VAL A 38 5.50 9.04 -14.78
C VAL A 38 6.14 10.05 -13.83
N HIS A 39 5.58 11.26 -13.71
CA HIS A 39 6.08 12.28 -12.78
C HIS A 39 5.95 11.86 -11.31
N MET A 40 4.85 11.22 -10.94
CA MET A 40 4.65 10.66 -9.61
C MET A 40 5.69 9.57 -9.31
N ASP A 41 5.86 8.60 -10.22
CA ASP A 41 6.82 7.51 -10.05
C ASP A 41 8.26 8.02 -9.94
N LEU A 42 8.66 8.98 -10.78
CA LEU A 42 9.97 9.62 -10.71
C LEU A 42 10.20 10.36 -9.38
N THR A 43 9.17 11.06 -8.89
CA THR A 43 9.23 11.80 -7.62
C THR A 43 9.38 10.84 -6.44
N VAL A 44 8.57 9.78 -6.42
CA VAL A 44 8.62 8.74 -5.39
C VAL A 44 9.94 8.00 -5.44
N THR A 45 10.41 7.61 -6.62
CA THR A 45 11.70 6.93 -6.80
C THR A 45 12.85 7.78 -6.29
N ARG A 46 12.82 9.11 -6.53
CA ARG A 46 13.84 10.02 -6.00
C ARG A 46 13.80 10.09 -4.46
N ALA A 47 12.61 10.25 -3.88
CA ALA A 47 12.43 10.31 -2.43
C ALA A 47 12.84 8.99 -1.76
N PHE A 48 12.43 7.86 -2.33
CA PHE A 48 12.82 6.52 -1.94
C PHE A 48 14.34 6.35 -1.96
N ASN A 49 15.00 6.67 -3.07
CA ASN A 49 16.46 6.52 -3.19
C ASN A 49 17.21 7.39 -2.17
N ALA A 50 16.72 8.59 -1.89
CA ALA A 50 17.28 9.45 -0.85
C ALA A 50 17.11 8.85 0.55
N ALA A 51 15.93 8.30 0.87
CA ALA A 51 15.66 7.63 2.14
C ALA A 51 16.53 6.37 2.32
N MET A 52 16.60 5.51 1.32
CA MET A 52 17.36 4.25 1.38
C MET A 52 18.87 4.48 1.41
N THR A 53 19.37 5.52 0.76
CA THR A 53 20.79 5.89 0.87
C THR A 53 21.13 6.31 2.30
N LYS A 54 20.25 7.08 2.96
CA LYS A 54 20.41 7.43 4.38
C LYS A 54 20.33 6.21 5.30
N ALA A 55 19.58 5.19 4.90
CA ALA A 55 19.48 3.91 5.60
C ALA A 55 20.71 3.00 5.42
N GLY A 56 21.65 3.37 4.55
CA GLY A 56 22.81 2.55 4.22
C GLY A 56 22.46 1.29 3.42
N LEU A 57 21.35 1.28 2.68
CA LEU A 57 21.01 0.18 1.78
C LEU A 57 21.76 0.31 0.46
N ASP A 58 22.29 -0.78 -0.06
CA ASP A 58 22.81 -0.87 -1.43
C ASP A 58 21.67 -0.96 -2.46
N GLU A 59 22.02 -1.00 -3.75
CA GLU A 59 21.05 -1.06 -4.85
C GLU A 59 20.22 -2.36 -4.85
N GLY A 60 20.84 -3.50 -4.54
CA GLY A 60 20.14 -4.78 -4.45
C GLY A 60 19.09 -4.75 -3.34
N GLN A 61 19.48 -4.30 -2.15
CA GLN A 61 18.59 -4.17 -1.00
C GLN A 61 17.44 -3.18 -1.27
N ARG A 62 17.74 -2.07 -1.95
CA ARG A 62 16.70 -1.11 -2.41
C ARG A 62 15.69 -1.77 -3.32
N ASN A 63 16.15 -2.59 -4.26
CA ASN A 63 15.26 -3.28 -5.20
C ASN A 63 14.39 -4.32 -4.48
N VAL A 64 14.88 -4.95 -3.40
CA VAL A 64 14.05 -5.80 -2.53
C VAL A 64 12.89 -4.99 -1.93
N VAL A 65 13.18 -3.84 -1.30
CA VAL A 65 12.11 -3.02 -0.69
C VAL A 65 11.07 -2.58 -1.72
N LYS A 66 11.50 -2.19 -2.93
CA LYS A 66 10.57 -1.86 -4.03
C LYS A 66 9.72 -3.05 -4.44
N ALA A 67 10.33 -4.22 -4.61
CA ALA A 67 9.64 -5.44 -5.00
C ALA A 67 8.62 -5.88 -3.94
N MET A 68 8.96 -5.76 -2.66
CA MET A 68 8.04 -6.07 -1.55
C MET A 68 6.85 -5.11 -1.54
N ALA A 69 7.10 -3.80 -1.71
CA ALA A 69 6.04 -2.79 -1.76
C ALA A 69 5.11 -3.00 -2.97
N HIS A 70 5.67 -3.30 -4.14
CA HIS A 70 4.89 -3.62 -5.34
C HIS A 70 4.00 -4.85 -5.13
N GLN A 71 4.57 -5.97 -4.66
CA GLN A 71 3.81 -7.22 -4.48
C GLN A 71 2.75 -7.11 -3.39
N GLN A 72 2.99 -6.31 -2.35
CA GLN A 72 1.97 -6.00 -1.36
C GLN A 72 0.81 -5.19 -1.96
N ALA A 73 1.08 -4.25 -2.87
CA ALA A 73 0.05 -3.51 -3.60
C ALA A 73 -0.73 -4.43 -4.55
N VAL A 74 -0.04 -5.31 -5.28
CA VAL A 74 -0.67 -6.35 -6.12
C VAL A 74 -1.65 -7.21 -5.33
N ALA A 75 -1.25 -7.74 -4.17
CA ALA A 75 -2.13 -8.58 -3.37
C ALA A 75 -3.35 -7.86 -2.78
N ILE A 76 -3.29 -6.54 -2.65
CA ILE A 76 -4.43 -5.73 -2.16
C ILE A 76 -5.39 -5.39 -3.31
N THR A 77 -4.86 -5.10 -4.48
CA THR A 77 -5.64 -4.63 -5.63
C THR A 77 -6.17 -5.79 -6.47
N CYS A 78 -5.33 -6.78 -6.79
CA CYS A 78 -5.62 -7.77 -7.83
C CYS A 78 -6.26 -9.03 -7.24
N ALA A 79 -7.44 -9.38 -7.75
CA ALA A 79 -8.16 -10.57 -7.31
C ALA A 79 -7.34 -11.86 -7.53
N GLY A 80 -7.32 -12.75 -6.52
CA GLY A 80 -6.61 -14.02 -6.59
C GLY A 80 -5.10 -13.93 -6.37
N PHE A 81 -4.59 -12.78 -5.93
CA PHE A 81 -3.23 -12.62 -5.45
C PHE A 81 -3.20 -12.59 -3.92
N SER A 82 -2.19 -13.24 -3.33
CA SER A 82 -1.92 -13.19 -1.90
C SER A 82 -0.41 -13.13 -1.67
N VAL A 83 -0.01 -12.41 -0.63
CA VAL A 83 1.38 -12.41 -0.17
C VAL A 83 1.61 -13.63 0.72
N ASN A 84 2.65 -14.40 0.40
CA ASN A 84 3.24 -15.37 1.29
C ASN A 84 3.93 -14.65 2.44
N LYS A 85 3.26 -14.59 3.59
CA LYS A 85 3.71 -13.84 4.76
C LYS A 85 5.12 -14.23 5.22
N ALA A 86 5.45 -15.53 5.23
CA ALA A 86 6.76 -16.01 5.67
C ALA A 86 7.87 -15.50 4.74
N ARG A 87 7.69 -15.60 3.43
CA ARG A 87 8.66 -15.07 2.46
C ARG A 87 8.78 -13.56 2.53
N PHE A 88 7.68 -12.85 2.75
CA PHE A 88 7.71 -11.40 2.93
C PHE A 88 8.54 -11.00 4.15
N GLU A 89 8.34 -11.67 5.29
CA GLU A 89 9.15 -11.44 6.49
C GLU A 89 10.63 -11.76 6.25
N ASP A 90 10.93 -12.86 5.57
CA ASP A 90 12.29 -13.25 5.21
C ASP A 90 12.99 -12.22 4.31
N GLU A 91 12.29 -11.71 3.29
CA GLU A 91 12.83 -10.68 2.38
C GLU A 91 12.96 -9.32 3.07
N MET A 92 12.03 -8.96 3.96
CA MET A 92 12.13 -7.69 4.70
C MET A 92 13.23 -7.69 5.75
N ASN A 93 13.80 -8.86 6.08
CA ASN A 93 14.97 -8.94 6.95
C ASN A 93 16.22 -8.27 6.35
N ILE A 94 16.23 -7.81 5.08
CA ILE A 94 17.30 -6.95 4.50
C ILE A 94 17.63 -5.72 5.36
N ILE A 95 16.75 -5.33 6.28
CA ILE A 95 17.01 -4.32 7.31
C ILE A 95 18.20 -4.71 8.20
N TYR A 96 18.37 -6.00 8.50
CA TYR A 96 19.33 -6.51 9.49
C TYR A 96 20.59 -7.13 8.89
N TYR A 97 20.63 -7.35 7.58
CA TYR A 97 21.74 -8.02 6.89
C TYR A 97 22.43 -7.11 5.86
N ASP A 98 23.69 -7.39 5.54
CA ASP A 98 24.44 -6.77 4.44
C ASP A 98 24.16 -7.45 3.08
N ASP A 99 24.83 -7.00 2.02
CA ASP A 99 24.72 -7.53 0.65
C ASP A 99 25.18 -8.99 0.51
N LYS A 100 25.88 -9.51 1.52
CA LYS A 100 26.39 -10.88 1.61
C LYS A 100 25.57 -11.76 2.54
N GLY A 101 24.49 -11.23 3.11
CA GLY A 101 23.62 -11.96 4.05
C GLY A 101 24.21 -12.12 5.44
N LYS A 102 25.20 -11.31 5.82
CA LYS A 102 25.73 -11.27 7.19
C LYS A 102 24.96 -10.24 8.00
N MET A 103 24.66 -10.55 9.27
CA MET A 103 24.09 -9.59 10.22
C MET A 103 24.94 -8.32 10.27
N LEU A 104 24.29 -7.16 10.21
CA LEU A 104 24.93 -5.86 10.31
C LEU A 104 25.55 -5.70 11.69
N ASP A 105 26.79 -5.19 11.69
CA ASP A 105 27.49 -4.79 12.90
C ASP A 105 27.37 -3.27 13.02
N VAL A 106 26.25 -2.82 13.57
CA VAL A 106 25.89 -1.40 13.74
C VAL A 106 25.32 -1.17 15.13
N ASP A 107 25.47 0.04 15.65
CA ASP A 107 24.84 0.43 16.91
C ASP A 107 23.31 0.54 16.79
N SER A 108 22.64 0.62 17.94
CA SER A 108 21.18 0.69 18.02
C SER A 108 20.58 1.93 17.36
N GLU A 109 21.29 3.06 17.33
CA GLU A 109 20.78 4.30 16.73
C GLU A 109 20.81 4.20 15.21
N ALA A 110 21.90 3.67 14.65
CA ALA A 110 22.04 3.39 13.23
C ALA A 110 21.02 2.34 12.76
N LEU A 111 20.79 1.28 13.56
CA LEU A 111 19.77 0.28 13.27
C LEU A 111 18.37 0.90 13.26
N HIS A 112 18.04 1.71 14.27
CA HIS A 112 16.72 2.35 14.35
C HIS A 112 16.49 3.36 13.21
N LEU A 113 17.53 4.09 12.81
CA LEU A 113 17.48 4.94 11.63
C LEU A 113 17.19 4.12 10.37
N ARG A 114 17.87 2.98 10.20
CA ARG A 114 17.68 2.07 9.07
C ARG A 114 16.25 1.54 9.02
N GLU A 115 15.73 0.99 10.12
CA GLU A 115 14.33 0.55 10.25
C GLU A 115 13.35 1.67 9.85
N ARG A 116 13.51 2.87 10.41
CA ARG A 116 12.63 4.01 10.12
C ARG A 116 12.65 4.39 8.65
N GLN A 117 13.84 4.49 8.06
CA GLN A 117 13.97 4.86 6.66
C GLN A 117 13.41 3.78 5.73
N VAL A 118 13.68 2.49 6.00
CA VAL A 118 13.12 1.38 5.22
C VAL A 118 11.60 1.37 5.28
N MET A 119 11.00 1.55 6.46
CA MET A 119 9.54 1.64 6.59
C MET A 119 8.97 2.85 5.86
N MET A 120 9.64 4.01 5.92
CA MET A 120 9.24 5.20 5.18
C MET A 120 9.30 4.97 3.66
N GLY A 121 10.41 4.41 3.16
CA GLY A 121 10.59 4.14 1.74
C GLY A 121 9.63 3.06 1.22
N PHE A 122 9.38 2.02 2.01
CA PHE A 122 8.35 1.03 1.72
C PHE A 122 6.99 1.71 1.54
N GLY A 123 6.58 2.55 2.51
CA GLY A 123 5.30 3.26 2.43
C GLY A 123 5.18 4.20 1.23
N MET A 124 6.26 4.90 0.86
CA MET A 124 6.30 5.75 -0.34
C MET A 124 6.05 4.95 -1.62
N VAL A 125 6.80 3.86 -1.81
CA VAL A 125 6.66 3.02 -3.01
C VAL A 125 5.30 2.32 -3.01
N PHE A 126 4.87 1.78 -1.89
CA PHE A 126 3.58 1.12 -1.75
C PHE A 126 2.42 2.07 -2.11
N GLY A 127 2.42 3.29 -1.57
CA GLY A 127 1.40 4.30 -1.90
C GLY A 127 1.41 4.70 -3.38
N ALA A 128 2.59 4.80 -4.01
CA ALA A 128 2.69 5.07 -5.44
C ALA A 128 2.12 3.92 -6.28
N GLN A 129 2.38 2.67 -5.90
CA GLN A 129 1.85 1.49 -6.58
C GLN A 129 0.31 1.42 -6.44
N LEU A 130 -0.24 1.75 -5.27
CA LEU A 130 -1.68 1.90 -5.11
C LEU A 130 -2.27 3.01 -5.99
N ALA A 131 -1.58 4.14 -6.14
CA ALA A 131 -2.03 5.23 -6.99
C ALA A 131 -1.99 4.87 -8.49
N ILE A 132 -0.97 4.12 -8.92
CA ILE A 132 -0.88 3.55 -10.28
C ILE A 132 -2.05 2.57 -10.49
N ALA A 133 -2.22 1.63 -9.56
CA ALA A 133 -3.32 0.65 -9.59
C ALA A 133 -4.69 1.33 -9.63
N ALA A 134 -4.90 2.41 -8.88
CA ALA A 134 -6.16 3.16 -8.90
C ALA A 134 -6.40 3.92 -10.22
N SER A 135 -5.33 4.22 -10.98
CA SER A 135 -5.45 4.94 -12.25
C SER A 135 -5.77 4.00 -13.43
N ASP A 136 -5.22 2.77 -13.43
CA ASP A 136 -5.57 1.71 -14.37
C ASP A 136 -5.38 0.32 -13.74
N GLU A 137 -6.40 -0.11 -13.00
CA GLU A 137 -6.38 -1.38 -12.27
C GLU A 137 -6.20 -2.57 -13.21
N LYS A 138 -6.85 -2.51 -14.37
CA LYS A 138 -6.82 -3.61 -15.33
C LYS A 138 -5.40 -3.83 -15.85
N ALA A 139 -4.75 -2.77 -16.35
CA ALA A 139 -3.38 -2.89 -16.83
C ALA A 139 -2.44 -3.32 -15.71
N PHE A 140 -2.59 -2.74 -14.50
CA PHE A 140 -1.80 -3.10 -13.33
C PHE A 140 -1.88 -4.61 -13.00
N CYS A 141 -3.08 -5.17 -12.99
CA CYS A 141 -3.26 -6.59 -12.69
C CYS A 141 -2.87 -7.53 -13.85
N GLU A 142 -3.02 -7.10 -15.11
CA GLU A 142 -2.49 -7.85 -16.26
C GLU A 142 -0.95 -7.96 -16.19
N HIS A 143 -0.26 -6.88 -15.78
CA HIS A 143 1.19 -6.93 -15.53
C HIS A 143 1.55 -7.87 -14.37
N ALA A 144 0.81 -7.83 -13.27
CA ALA A 144 1.04 -8.72 -12.12
C ALA A 144 0.91 -10.21 -12.47
N GLU A 145 0.00 -10.57 -13.37
CA GLU A 145 -0.14 -11.95 -13.88
C GLU A 145 1.09 -12.40 -14.66
N VAL A 146 1.67 -11.51 -15.48
CA VAL A 146 2.92 -11.82 -16.21
C VAL A 146 4.05 -12.07 -15.23
N GLU A 147 4.19 -11.23 -14.19
CA GLU A 147 5.23 -11.37 -13.17
C GLU A 147 5.11 -12.66 -12.37
N ARG A 148 3.90 -13.00 -11.92
CA ARG A 148 3.65 -14.25 -11.17
C ARG A 148 4.00 -15.50 -11.98
N ASN A 149 3.83 -15.44 -13.30
CA ASN A 149 4.11 -16.56 -14.20
C ASN A 149 5.57 -16.65 -14.67
N ALA A 150 6.37 -15.59 -14.49
CA ALA A 150 7.79 -15.59 -14.85
C ALA A 150 8.63 -16.59 -14.02
N ARG A 151 8.19 -16.94 -12.79
CA ARG A 151 8.77 -17.97 -11.89
C ARG A 151 10.26 -17.84 -11.52
N ASP A 152 10.99 -16.91 -12.10
CA ASP A 152 12.43 -16.65 -11.91
C ASP A 152 12.72 -15.35 -11.14
N ALA A 153 11.69 -14.59 -10.77
CA ALA A 153 11.83 -13.40 -9.93
C ALA A 153 12.35 -13.80 -8.53
N LYS A 154 13.62 -13.48 -8.27
CA LYS A 154 14.37 -13.82 -7.03
C LYS A 154 13.65 -13.42 -5.73
N HIS A 155 12.84 -12.37 -5.78
CA HIS A 155 12.13 -11.80 -4.62
C HIS A 155 10.60 -11.97 -4.73
N LEU A 156 10.12 -13.00 -5.46
CA LEU A 156 8.68 -13.28 -5.57
C LEU A 156 8.13 -13.85 -4.25
N VAL A 157 7.35 -13.02 -3.57
CA VAL A 157 6.63 -13.31 -2.32
C VAL A 157 5.14 -13.52 -2.53
N LEU A 158 4.63 -13.47 -3.75
CA LEU A 158 3.25 -13.86 -4.06
C LEU A 158 3.10 -15.39 -3.98
N ASP A 159 1.99 -15.86 -3.44
CA ASP A 159 1.66 -17.28 -3.48
C ASP A 159 1.51 -17.77 -4.93
N PRO A 160 1.86 -19.04 -5.21
CA PRO A 160 1.61 -19.61 -6.52
C PRO A 160 0.10 -19.59 -6.83
N PRO A 161 -0.29 -19.57 -8.12
CA PRO A 161 -1.70 -19.66 -8.49
C PRO A 161 -2.34 -20.88 -7.82
N THR A 162 -3.42 -20.68 -7.07
CA THR A 162 -4.22 -21.79 -6.55
C THR A 162 -4.77 -22.56 -7.75
N THR A 163 -4.42 -23.84 -7.87
CA THR A 163 -5.08 -24.73 -8.83
C THR A 163 -6.53 -24.88 -8.38
N GLY A 164 -7.46 -24.43 -9.23
CA GLY A 164 -8.90 -24.60 -9.02
C GLY A 164 -9.32 -26.05 -9.15
#